data_AF-A0A327YZ34-F1
#
_entry.id   AF-A0A327YZ34-F1
#
_cell.length_a   1.000
_cell.length_b   1.000
_cell.length_c   1.000
_cell.angle_alpha   90.00
_cell.angle_beta   90.00
_cell.angle_gamma   90.00
#
_symmetry.space_group_name_H-M   'P 1'
#
loop_
_entity.id
_entity.type
_entity.pdbx_description
1 polymer ?
#
loop_
_entity_poly.entity_id
_entity_poly.type
_entity_poly.pdbx_seq_one_letter_code
_entity_poly.pdbx_strand_id
1 'polypeptide(L)'
;MDNSAIAGAFFADGPASGVDLGLFGRFAGTWDLDCTEYEPDGTTSVRRGEWHFGYALGGRATTDVWILPGVEHGVSVRFPDPAAGPGVWRSTWVGPVRGRTHTFRASAAGEEIVLDGGDLRWTFSDITPSAFRWRNEARQPDGTWRVQQTFEVWRRGSR
;
A
#
# COMPACT_ATOMS: atom_id res chain seq x y z
N MET A 1 23.07 -5.28 -18.27
CA MET A 1 21.76 -4.77 -18.71
C MET A 1 21.55 -3.44 -18.02
N ASP A 2 21.19 -2.42 -18.79
CA ASP A 2 20.93 -1.08 -18.27
C ASP A 2 19.48 -1.01 -17.79
N ASN A 3 19.28 -1.00 -16.48
CA ASN A 3 17.96 -0.92 -15.87
C ASN A 3 17.39 0.51 -15.84
N SER A 4 18.15 1.52 -16.30
CA SER A 4 17.68 2.91 -16.29
C SER A 4 16.48 3.13 -17.22
N ALA A 5 16.45 2.45 -18.37
CA ALA A 5 15.37 2.56 -19.35
C ALA A 5 14.03 2.08 -18.79
N ILE A 6 14.00 0.93 -18.09
CA ILE A 6 12.77 0.43 -17.48
C ILE A 6 12.36 1.25 -16.26
N ALA A 7 13.32 1.71 -15.44
CA ALA A 7 13.02 2.59 -14.31
C ALA A 7 12.40 3.91 -14.78
N GLY A 8 12.96 4.54 -15.81
CA GLY A 8 12.43 5.77 -16.40
C GLY A 8 11.10 5.59 -17.11
N ALA A 9 10.85 4.44 -17.73
CA ALA A 9 9.54 4.11 -18.30
C ALA A 9 8.48 3.83 -17.23
N PHE A 10 8.90 3.36 -16.05
CA PHE A 10 8.01 3.03 -14.95
C PHE A 10 7.63 4.24 -14.12
N PHE A 11 8.61 5.03 -13.65
CA PHE A 11 8.36 6.17 -12.77
C PHE A 11 7.82 7.39 -13.52
N ALA A 12 7.06 8.21 -12.80
CA ALA A 12 6.60 9.52 -13.25
C ALA A 12 6.82 10.57 -12.16
N ASP A 13 7.00 11.83 -12.58
CA ASP A 13 7.23 12.95 -11.64
C ASP A 13 5.96 13.38 -10.91
N GLY A 14 4.79 13.01 -11.43
CA GLY A 14 3.49 13.42 -10.90
C GLY A 14 2.32 12.85 -11.71
N PRO A 15 1.08 13.24 -11.36
CA PRO A 15 -0.10 12.89 -12.14
C PRO A 15 -0.05 13.50 -13.55
N ALA A 16 -0.55 12.76 -14.54
CA ALA A 16 -0.78 13.28 -15.87
C ALA A 16 -1.90 14.33 -15.87
N SER A 17 -1.90 15.22 -16.86
CA SER A 17 -2.96 16.23 -17.02
C SER A 17 -4.35 15.60 -17.02
N GLY A 18 -5.23 16.07 -16.14
CA GLY A 18 -6.60 15.59 -16.01
C GLY A 18 -6.78 14.26 -15.27
N VAL A 19 -5.71 13.68 -14.71
CA VAL A 19 -5.79 12.47 -13.88
C VAL A 19 -5.74 12.87 -12.41
N ASP A 20 -6.79 12.55 -11.66
CA ASP A 20 -6.79 12.68 -10.21
C ASP A 20 -6.17 11.43 -9.57
N LEU A 21 -4.98 11.60 -8.99
CA LEU A 21 -4.31 10.58 -8.20
C LEU A 21 -4.26 10.91 -6.70
N GLY A 22 -5.05 11.88 -6.22
CA GLY A 22 -4.92 12.47 -4.89
C GLY A 22 -5.11 11.50 -3.72
N LEU A 23 -5.91 10.44 -3.90
CA LEU A 23 -6.22 9.46 -2.85
C LEU A 23 -4.96 8.75 -2.33
N PHE A 24 -4.12 8.24 -3.23
CA PHE A 24 -2.85 7.58 -2.88
C PHE A 24 -1.63 8.48 -3.12
N GLY A 25 -1.73 9.49 -3.99
CA GLY A 25 -0.64 10.42 -4.30
C GLY A 25 -0.16 11.22 -3.09
N ARG A 26 -1.02 11.42 -2.09
CA ARG A 26 -0.65 12.05 -0.80
C ARG A 26 0.45 11.32 -0.02
N PHE A 27 0.70 10.04 -0.31
CA PHE A 27 1.76 9.28 0.34
C PHE A 27 3.11 9.41 -0.37
N ALA A 28 3.19 10.05 -1.54
CA ALA A 28 4.43 10.16 -2.31
C ALA A 28 5.62 10.61 -1.44
N GLY A 29 6.71 9.86 -1.53
CA GLY A 29 7.90 10.05 -0.70
C GLY A 29 8.39 8.76 -0.03
N THR A 30 9.31 8.94 0.91
CA THR A 30 9.98 7.84 1.62
C THR A 30 9.61 7.84 3.09
N TRP A 31 9.28 6.66 3.58
CA TRP A 31 8.77 6.44 4.92
C TRP A 31 9.52 5.30 5.58
N ASP A 32 9.63 5.36 6.89
CA ASP A 32 10.04 4.23 7.70
C ASP A 32 8.84 3.70 8.48
N LEU A 33 8.88 2.43 8.85
CA LEU A 33 7.81 1.79 9.59
C LEU A 33 8.29 0.78 10.61
N ASP A 34 7.48 0.58 11.65
CA ASP A 34 7.52 -0.61 12.48
C ASP A 34 6.34 -1.51 12.10
N CYS A 35 6.64 -2.74 11.69
CA CYS A 35 5.67 -3.76 11.33
C CYS A 35 5.47 -4.74 12.48
N THR A 36 4.26 -4.78 13.04
CA THR A 36 3.85 -5.81 13.99
C THR A 36 3.11 -6.92 13.25
N GLU A 37 3.60 -8.16 13.35
CA GLU A 37 2.89 -9.35 12.88
C GLU A 37 2.24 -10.07 14.06
N TYR A 38 1.00 -10.54 13.89
CA TYR A 38 0.20 -11.25 14.89
C TYR A 38 0.02 -12.70 14.47
N GLU A 39 0.55 -13.63 15.25
CA GLU A 39 0.45 -15.07 15.00
C GLU A 39 -0.84 -15.68 15.57
N PRO A 40 -1.33 -16.81 15.02
CA PRO A 40 -2.57 -17.44 15.48
C PRO A 40 -2.56 -17.84 16.96
N ASP A 41 -1.38 -18.10 17.53
CA ASP A 41 -1.18 -18.44 18.94
C ASP A 41 -1.17 -17.22 19.89
N GLY A 42 -1.36 -16.02 19.34
CA GLY A 42 -1.36 -14.76 20.09
C GLY A 42 0.02 -14.14 20.29
N THR A 43 1.09 -14.79 19.82
CA THR A 43 2.42 -14.18 19.83
C THR A 43 2.51 -13.04 18.80
N THR A 44 3.40 -12.09 19.08
CA THR A 44 3.65 -10.94 18.20
C THR A 44 5.13 -10.77 17.95
N SER A 45 5.46 -10.28 16.77
CA SER A 45 6.83 -9.87 16.42
C SER A 45 6.83 -8.50 15.78
N VAL A 46 7.85 -7.70 16.08
CA VAL A 46 8.03 -6.36 15.51
C VAL A 46 9.29 -6.33 14.67
N ARG A 47 9.19 -5.79 13.45
CA ARG A 47 10.32 -5.62 12.53
C ARG A 47 10.32 -4.23 11.91
N ARG A 48 11.50 -3.63 11.77
CA ARG A 48 11.67 -2.34 11.10
C ARG A 48 11.72 -2.52 9.59
N GLY A 49 11.04 -1.65 8.86
CA GLY A 49 11.04 -1.62 7.39
C GLY A 49 11.00 -0.22 6.81
N GLU A 50 10.88 -0.18 5.49
CA GLU A 50 10.81 1.05 4.68
C GLU A 50 9.65 0.95 3.70
N TRP A 51 9.03 2.08 3.37
CA TRP A 51 7.95 2.15 2.41
C TRP A 51 8.09 3.40 1.54
N HIS A 52 8.25 3.20 0.24
CA HIS A 52 8.47 4.27 -0.72
C HIS A 52 7.28 4.36 -1.65
N PHE A 53 6.69 5.54 -1.78
CA PHE A 53 5.56 5.80 -2.67
C PHE A 53 5.96 6.78 -3.76
N GLY A 54 5.38 6.61 -4.95
CA GLY A 54 5.58 7.50 -6.07
C GLY A 54 4.48 7.39 -7.12
N TYR A 55 4.67 8.11 -8.21
CA TYR A 55 3.83 8.03 -9.40
C TYR A 55 4.48 7.13 -10.44
N ALA A 56 3.65 6.48 -11.25
CA ALA A 56 4.11 5.52 -12.24
C ALA A 56 3.27 5.57 -13.51
N LEU A 57 3.75 4.88 -14.54
CA LEU A 57 3.06 4.62 -15.80
C LEU A 57 2.59 5.91 -16.47
N GLY A 58 3.53 6.86 -16.62
CA GLY A 58 3.27 8.16 -17.23
C GLY A 58 2.28 9.03 -16.44
N GLY A 59 2.24 8.89 -15.11
CA GLY A 59 1.37 9.69 -14.24
C GLY A 59 -0.08 9.23 -14.23
N ARG A 60 -0.35 7.98 -14.61
CA ARG A 60 -1.69 7.39 -14.64
C ARG A 60 -1.95 6.39 -13.50
N ALA A 61 -0.91 6.08 -12.73
CA ALA A 61 -0.99 5.22 -11.57
C ALA A 61 -0.10 5.77 -10.45
N THR A 62 -0.41 5.38 -9.22
CA THR A 62 0.53 5.43 -8.10
C THR A 62 1.18 4.07 -7.93
N THR A 63 2.40 4.06 -7.42
CA THR A 63 3.11 2.84 -7.04
C THR A 63 3.75 3.02 -5.67
N ASP A 64 4.02 1.90 -5.02
CA ASP A 64 4.77 1.86 -3.79
C ASP A 64 5.57 0.57 -3.70
N VAL A 65 6.75 0.67 -3.08
CA VAL A 65 7.59 -0.47 -2.75
C VAL A 65 7.73 -0.50 -1.23
N TRP A 66 7.26 -1.59 -0.63
CA TRP A 66 7.46 -1.87 0.79
C TRP A 66 8.56 -2.93 0.93
N ILE A 67 9.55 -2.61 1.76
CA ILE A 67 10.70 -3.44 2.07
C ILE A 67 10.65 -3.79 3.55
N LEU A 68 10.53 -5.08 3.86
CA LEU A 68 10.80 -5.63 5.18
C LEU A 68 12.02 -6.53 5.06
N PRO A 69 13.23 -6.08 5.46
CA PRO A 69 14.48 -6.77 5.20
C PRO A 69 14.45 -8.25 5.62
N GLY A 70 14.77 -9.14 4.68
CA GLY A 70 14.77 -10.60 4.90
C GLY A 70 13.39 -11.26 4.96
N VAL A 71 12.30 -10.50 4.85
CA VAL A 71 10.93 -11.03 4.97
C VAL A 71 10.12 -10.81 3.69
N GLU A 72 10.12 -9.60 3.13
CA GLU A 72 9.36 -9.28 1.93
C GLU A 72 9.96 -8.06 1.20
N HIS A 73 9.81 -8.05 -0.12
CA HIS A 73 10.14 -6.90 -0.97
C HIS A 73 9.06 -6.79 -2.05
N GLY A 74 7.97 -6.12 -1.70
CA GLY A 74 6.74 -6.11 -2.49
C GLY A 74 6.48 -4.76 -3.14
N VAL A 75 5.71 -4.79 -4.24
CA VAL A 75 5.28 -3.60 -4.96
C VAL A 75 3.76 -3.58 -5.07
N SER A 76 3.15 -2.40 -4.97
CA SER A 76 1.80 -2.21 -5.48
C SER A 76 1.75 -1.22 -6.63
N VAL A 77 0.75 -1.42 -7.50
CA VAL A 77 0.33 -0.46 -8.52
C VAL A 77 -1.16 -0.19 -8.31
N ARG A 78 -1.53 1.09 -8.27
CA ARG A 78 -2.92 1.54 -8.04
C ARG A 78 -3.33 2.61 -9.03
N PHE A 79 -4.55 2.53 -9.55
CA PHE A 79 -5.10 3.50 -10.49
C PHE A 79 -6.63 3.61 -10.35
N PRO A 80 -7.24 4.78 -10.67
CA PRO A 80 -8.68 4.95 -10.65
C PRO A 80 -9.40 4.00 -11.63
N ASP A 81 -10.55 3.46 -11.24
CA ASP A 81 -11.43 2.67 -12.10
C ASP A 81 -12.82 3.31 -12.18
N PRO A 82 -13.03 4.28 -13.09
CA PRO A 82 -14.31 4.98 -13.22
C PRO A 82 -15.44 4.06 -13.69
N ALA A 83 -15.14 2.93 -14.33
CA ALA A 83 -16.16 1.97 -14.75
C ALA A 83 -16.72 1.15 -13.56
N ALA A 84 -15.96 1.02 -12.48
CA ALA A 84 -16.42 0.42 -11.22
C ALA A 84 -17.16 1.43 -10.32
N GLY A 85 -17.07 2.72 -10.61
CA GLY A 85 -17.80 3.79 -9.93
C GLY A 85 -16.92 5.00 -9.58
N PRO A 86 -17.52 6.16 -9.27
CA PRO A 86 -16.78 7.34 -8.84
C PRO A 86 -15.97 7.07 -7.57
N GLY A 87 -14.69 7.47 -7.57
CA GLY A 87 -13.81 7.30 -6.40
C GLY A 87 -13.34 5.86 -6.14
N VAL A 88 -13.70 4.90 -6.98
CA VAL A 88 -13.19 3.52 -6.91
C VAL A 88 -11.84 3.43 -7.60
N TRP A 89 -10.94 2.70 -6.99
CA TRP A 89 -9.59 2.42 -7.47
C TRP A 89 -9.36 0.92 -7.59
N ARG A 90 -8.52 0.52 -8.54
CA ARG A 90 -7.91 -0.81 -8.55
C ARG A 90 -6.54 -0.73 -7.89
N SER A 91 -6.22 -1.75 -7.10
CA SER A 91 -4.90 -1.94 -6.53
C SER A 91 -4.47 -3.38 -6.72
N THR A 92 -3.22 -3.60 -7.12
CA THR A 92 -2.61 -4.93 -7.14
C THR A 92 -1.28 -4.86 -6.44
N TRP A 93 -1.09 -5.74 -5.46
CA TRP A 93 0.18 -5.93 -4.77
C TRP A 93 0.81 -7.26 -5.19
N VAL A 94 2.11 -7.26 -5.36
CA VAL A 94 2.93 -8.43 -5.72
C VAL A 94 4.05 -8.55 -4.70
N GLY A 95 4.10 -9.68 -4.00
CA GLY A 95 5.14 -10.07 -3.04
C GLY A 95 5.87 -11.31 -3.51
N PRO A 96 7.03 -11.16 -4.17
CA PRO A 96 7.76 -12.29 -4.74
C PRO A 96 8.37 -13.21 -3.70
N VAL A 97 8.72 -12.73 -2.49
CA VAL A 97 9.38 -13.56 -1.48
C VAL A 97 8.43 -14.63 -0.95
N ARG A 98 7.17 -14.26 -0.71
CA ARG A 98 6.12 -15.20 -0.29
C ARG A 98 5.29 -15.77 -1.45
N GLY A 99 5.60 -15.39 -2.70
CA GLY A 99 4.92 -15.86 -3.91
C GLY A 99 3.44 -15.46 -3.99
N ARG A 100 3.09 -14.27 -3.50
CA ARG A 100 1.70 -13.82 -3.37
C ARG A 100 1.38 -12.66 -4.31
N THR A 101 0.15 -12.65 -4.80
CA THR A 101 -0.44 -11.50 -5.50
C THR A 101 -1.83 -11.25 -4.92
N HIS A 102 -2.11 -10.00 -4.55
CA HIS A 102 -3.40 -9.60 -4.01
C HIS A 102 -3.99 -8.48 -4.86
N THR A 103 -5.27 -8.59 -5.21
CA THR A 103 -6.01 -7.56 -5.93
C THR A 103 -7.10 -6.98 -5.04
N PHE A 104 -7.33 -5.68 -5.15
CA PHE A 104 -8.27 -4.96 -4.31
C PHE A 104 -9.06 -3.96 -5.13
N ARG A 105 -10.29 -3.71 -4.68
CA ARG A 105 -11.00 -2.44 -4.93
C ARG A 105 -10.74 -1.52 -3.76
N ALA A 106 -10.29 -0.30 -4.03
CA ALA A 106 -10.00 0.68 -3.00
C ALA A 106 -10.91 1.90 -3.12
N SER A 107 -11.30 2.48 -1.98
CA SER A 107 -12.04 3.72 -1.93
C SER A 107 -11.83 4.43 -0.59
N ALA A 108 -12.10 5.73 -0.55
CA ALA A 108 -12.19 6.46 0.71
C ALA A 108 -13.41 5.96 1.52
N ALA A 109 -13.24 5.84 2.83
CA ALA A 109 -14.29 5.48 3.79
C ALA A 109 -14.16 6.38 5.03
N GLY A 110 -14.84 7.52 5.02
CA GLY A 110 -14.63 8.56 6.03
C GLY A 110 -13.20 9.12 5.94
N GLU A 111 -12.45 9.02 7.03
CA GLU A 111 -11.04 9.45 7.12
C GLU A 111 -10.05 8.32 6.76
N GLU A 112 -10.55 7.11 6.50
CA GLU A 112 -9.75 5.95 6.12
C GLU A 112 -9.72 5.74 4.60
N ILE A 113 -8.74 4.97 4.13
CA ILE A 113 -8.74 4.39 2.78
C ILE A 113 -8.80 2.87 2.94
N VAL A 114 -9.87 2.26 2.45
CA VAL A 114 -10.10 0.82 2.56
C VAL A 114 -9.84 0.16 1.21
N LEU A 115 -9.07 -0.92 1.22
CA LEU A 115 -8.80 -1.81 0.10
C LEU A 115 -9.46 -3.15 0.42
N ASP A 116 -10.47 -3.52 -0.36
CA ASP A 116 -11.25 -4.75 -0.21
C ASP A 116 -10.86 -5.77 -1.29
N GLY A 117 -10.34 -6.91 -0.85
CA GLY A 117 -10.01 -8.09 -1.66
C GLY A 117 -10.99 -9.25 -1.46
N GLY A 118 -12.06 -9.07 -0.69
CA GLY A 118 -13.08 -10.08 -0.36
C GLY A 118 -12.78 -10.85 0.93
N ASP A 119 -11.67 -11.56 0.99
CA ASP A 119 -11.18 -12.29 2.17
C ASP A 119 -10.00 -11.59 2.88
N LEU A 120 -9.47 -10.55 2.25
CA LEU A 120 -8.38 -9.73 2.74
C LEU A 120 -8.79 -8.26 2.66
N ARG A 121 -8.54 -7.51 3.74
CA ARG A 121 -8.81 -6.08 3.81
C ARG A 121 -7.58 -5.34 4.29
N TRP A 122 -7.16 -4.33 3.53
CA TRP A 122 -6.13 -3.40 3.97
C TRP A 122 -6.74 -2.04 4.24
N THR A 123 -6.30 -1.39 5.30
CA THR A 123 -6.80 -0.07 5.65
C THR A 123 -5.65 0.86 6.00
N PHE A 124 -5.64 2.04 5.37
CA PHE A 124 -4.85 3.19 5.81
C PHE A 124 -5.72 4.05 6.72
N SER A 125 -5.20 4.42 7.89
CA SER A 125 -5.91 5.23 8.90
C SER A 125 -4.97 6.25 9.54
N ASP A 126 -5.52 7.17 10.33
CA ASP A 126 -4.78 8.22 11.05
C ASP A 126 -3.82 9.00 10.13
N ILE A 127 -4.28 9.32 8.91
CA ILE A 127 -3.43 9.85 7.84
C ILE A 127 -3.12 11.32 8.10
N THR A 128 -1.84 11.63 8.29
CA THR A 128 -1.29 12.98 8.41
C THR A 128 -0.17 13.21 7.38
N PRO A 129 0.32 14.44 7.20
CA PRO A 129 1.45 14.69 6.28
C PRO A 129 2.76 13.95 6.63
N SER A 130 2.94 13.54 7.89
CA SER A 130 4.20 12.96 8.38
C SER A 130 4.07 11.58 9.02
N ALA A 131 2.86 11.06 9.17
CA ALA A 131 2.61 9.72 9.72
C ALA A 131 1.26 9.16 9.30
N PHE A 132 1.13 7.84 9.31
CA PHE A 132 -0.15 7.13 9.16
C PHE A 132 -0.05 5.72 9.76
N ARG A 133 -1.19 5.07 9.91
CA ARG A 133 -1.26 3.65 10.26
C ARG A 133 -1.75 2.83 9.09
N TRP A 134 -1.32 1.57 9.06
CA TRP A 134 -1.81 0.60 8.11
C TRP A 134 -2.15 -0.71 8.82
N ARG A 135 -3.20 -1.40 8.40
CA ARG A 135 -3.55 -2.73 8.92
C ARG A 135 -3.89 -3.69 7.80
N ASN A 136 -3.51 -4.95 8.00
CA ASN A 136 -3.92 -6.11 7.21
C ASN A 136 -4.86 -6.98 8.04
N GLU A 137 -6.06 -7.21 7.52
CA GLU A 137 -7.07 -8.05 8.16
C GLU A 137 -7.48 -9.17 7.21
N ALA A 138 -7.56 -10.39 7.74
CA ALA A 138 -8.07 -11.54 7.00
C ALA A 138 -9.40 -12.01 7.58
N ARG A 139 -10.35 -12.29 6.69
CA ARG A 139 -11.66 -12.81 7.05
C ARG A 139 -11.54 -14.24 7.54
N GLN A 140 -12.13 -14.52 8.69
CA GLN A 140 -12.18 -15.84 9.31
C GLN A 140 -13.40 -16.63 8.83
N PRO A 141 -13.41 -17.97 8.99
CA PRO A 141 -14.55 -18.80 8.59
C PRO A 141 -15.89 -18.43 9.24
N ASP A 142 -15.85 -17.87 10.46
CA ASP A 142 -17.02 -17.38 11.19
C ASP A 142 -17.51 -15.99 10.71
N GLY A 143 -16.83 -15.41 9.71
CA GLY A 143 -17.14 -14.10 9.13
C GLY A 143 -16.53 -12.91 9.87
N THR A 144 -15.82 -13.13 10.98
CA THR A 144 -15.10 -12.07 11.69
C THR A 144 -13.82 -11.67 10.96
N TRP A 145 -13.27 -10.51 11.28
CA TRP A 145 -11.98 -10.04 10.76
C TRP A 145 -10.90 -10.23 11.82
N ARG A 146 -9.78 -10.86 11.44
CA ARG A 146 -8.60 -11.00 12.28
C ARG A 146 -7.49 -10.12 11.75
N VAL A 147 -6.95 -9.25 12.61
CA VAL A 147 -5.73 -8.48 12.30
C VAL A 147 -4.56 -9.44 12.17
N GLN A 148 -3.88 -9.41 11.03
CA GLN A 148 -2.67 -10.19 10.77
C GLN A 148 -1.42 -9.33 10.95
N GLN A 149 -1.46 -8.07 10.52
CA GLN A 149 -0.32 -7.16 10.56
C GLN A 149 -0.79 -5.72 10.78
N THR A 150 0.00 -4.93 11.50
CA THR A 150 -0.18 -3.47 11.63
C THR A 150 1.14 -2.76 11.42
N PHE A 151 1.11 -1.61 10.74
CA PHE A 151 2.25 -0.72 10.62
C PHE A 151 1.98 0.60 11.32
N GLU A 152 2.97 1.05 12.06
CA GLU A 152 3.13 2.46 12.41
C GLU A 152 4.14 3.06 11.44
N VAL A 153 3.72 4.05 10.66
CA VAL A 153 4.51 4.60 9.56
C VAL A 153 4.76 6.08 9.79
N TRP A 154 6.00 6.52 9.59
CA TRP A 154 6.37 7.93 9.69
C TRP A 154 7.35 8.33 8.59
N ARG A 155 7.34 9.61 8.24
CA ARG A 155 8.14 10.12 7.14
C ARG A 155 9.62 10.06 7.52
N ARG A 156 10.47 9.66 6.58
CA ARG A 156 11.92 9.59 6.87
C ARG A 156 12.43 10.99 7.25
N GLY A 157 13.12 11.06 8.38
CA GLY A 157 13.64 12.33 8.95
C GLY A 157 12.62 13.14 9.77
N SER A 158 11.42 12.62 10.05
CA SER A 158 10.45 13.28 10.93
C SER A 158 10.47 12.78 12.39
N ARG A 159 11.44 11.94 12.74
CA ARG A 159 11.62 11.36 14.08
C ARG A 159 13.08 11.41 14.50
#